data_AF-A0A953JTU3-F1
#
_entry.id   AF-A0A953JTU3-F1
#
_cell.length_a   1.000
_cell.length_b   1.000
_cell.length_c   1.000
_cell.angle_alpha   90.00
_cell.angle_beta   90.00
_cell.angle_gamma   90.00
#
_symmetry.space_group_name_H-M   'P 1'
#
loop_
_entity.id
_entity.type
_entity.pdbx_description
1 polymer ?
#
loop_
_entity_poly.entity_id
_entity_poly.type
_entity_poly.pdbx_seq_one_letter_code
_entity_poly.pdbx_strand_id
1 'polypeptide(L)'
;TSSTTRRDGYVTLTDIAPTVLAGFDVHVPSAMTDTRISAHRSDDTLDSRIDVMIDRNQRAIARDRVFGPITVAFIVALVSGIVLAMLSLARLPRLSAWVRAIALVVLATPPATFLVGLVPIASSGALVAAVAGGAVLLAAVAALTRRVDPGLPPLALLVVLWLVLAADIATGGNLQINTVFGYSPIVAGRFAGFGNQAFSMISLAALLVGSVFVERRTAGRARASTATLVAVAVWFLLTIVLDGHPAMGSDVGGVLAFVPAATVALLMFGEVRIRPRLVALIGGGTVAVLSAFAALDLARDAEDRTHLGRFAAKVFDGDAGEIIQRKIAANLRVLTSVWAWVIPVALVYFVYLTWRPNRTLQRFHCEHPQFRAFGVSALTLGVLAMGLNDSGVSLPAMMLALVAAFVSYHVLDLEPSEATEPSEVTA
;
A
#
# COMPACT_ATOMS: atom_id res chain seq x y z
N THR A 1 -24.49 16.29 -0.33
CA THR A 1 -23.55 15.31 0.24
C THR A 1 -24.34 14.06 0.59
N SER A 2 -23.69 12.92 0.74
CA SER A 2 -24.31 11.69 1.25
C SER A 2 -23.39 11.07 2.31
N SER A 3 -23.97 10.51 3.37
CA SER A 3 -23.17 9.78 4.37
C SER A 3 -22.63 8.46 3.82
N THR A 4 -23.19 7.96 2.72
CA THR A 4 -22.69 6.80 1.97
C THR A 4 -21.27 7.04 1.45
N THR A 5 -21.00 8.24 0.91
CA THR A 5 -19.67 8.60 0.39
C THR A 5 -18.74 9.10 1.49
N ARG A 6 -19.29 9.59 2.61
CA ARG A 6 -18.57 10.28 3.69
C ARG A 6 -17.69 11.42 3.16
N ARG A 7 -18.09 12.03 2.04
CA ARG A 7 -17.30 13.08 1.38
C ARG A 7 -18.19 14.11 0.70
N ASP A 8 -17.96 15.36 1.05
CA ASP A 8 -18.74 16.47 0.51
C ASP A 8 -18.54 16.69 -0.98
N GLY A 9 -19.67 16.90 -1.66
CA GLY A 9 -19.75 17.07 -3.11
C GLY A 9 -19.78 15.75 -3.90
N TYR A 10 -19.75 14.59 -3.23
CA TYR A 10 -19.95 13.29 -3.87
C TYR A 10 -21.22 12.61 -3.35
N VAL A 11 -22.01 12.09 -4.28
CA VAL A 11 -23.18 11.25 -4.02
C VAL A 11 -23.16 10.08 -5.00
N THR A 12 -23.80 8.98 -4.64
CA THR A 12 -23.93 7.79 -5.46
C THR A 12 -25.33 7.70 -6.07
N LEU A 13 -25.48 6.93 -7.15
CA LEU A 13 -26.78 6.72 -7.81
C LEU A 13 -27.82 6.13 -6.85
N THR A 14 -27.38 5.26 -5.94
CA THR A 14 -28.24 4.58 -4.98
C THR A 14 -28.72 5.49 -3.85
N ASP A 15 -28.09 6.66 -3.65
CA ASP A 15 -28.58 7.70 -2.74
C ASP A 15 -29.84 8.42 -3.28
N ILE A 16 -30.12 8.35 -4.59
CA ILE A 16 -31.23 9.10 -5.22
C ILE A 16 -32.59 8.55 -4.77
N ALA A 17 -32.81 7.25 -4.85
CA ALA A 17 -34.08 6.61 -4.48
C ALA A 17 -34.53 6.93 -3.04
N PRO A 18 -33.70 6.74 -1.99
CA PRO A 18 -34.10 7.08 -0.62
C PRO A 18 -34.32 8.60 -0.44
N THR A 19 -33.64 9.44 -1.22
CA THR A 19 -33.86 10.89 -1.22
C THR A 19 -35.23 11.26 -1.79
N VAL A 20 -35.61 10.67 -2.92
CA VAL A 20 -36.92 10.93 -3.56
C VAL A 20 -38.05 10.45 -2.67
N LEU A 21 -37.99 9.22 -2.14
CA LEU A 21 -39.03 8.68 -1.25
C LEU A 21 -39.22 9.56 -0.02
N ALA A 22 -38.13 9.97 0.63
CA ALA A 22 -38.20 10.85 1.78
C ALA A 22 -38.79 12.23 1.43
N GLY A 23 -38.53 12.75 0.22
CA GLY A 23 -39.10 14.02 -0.25
C GLY A 23 -40.62 13.97 -0.48
N PHE A 24 -41.19 12.78 -0.68
CA PHE A 24 -42.63 12.55 -0.81
C PHE A 24 -43.27 12.00 0.48
N ASP A 25 -42.55 12.04 1.61
CA ASP A 25 -42.97 11.45 2.88
C ASP A 25 -43.34 9.95 2.78
N VAL A 26 -42.73 9.23 1.83
CA VAL A 26 -42.89 7.79 1.67
C VAL A 26 -41.82 7.07 2.51
N HIS A 27 -42.22 6.02 3.22
CA HIS A 27 -41.31 5.20 4.01
C HIS A 27 -40.20 4.62 3.13
N VAL A 28 -38.94 4.86 3.52
CA VAL A 28 -37.76 4.29 2.85
C VAL A 28 -37.59 2.86 3.34
N PRO A 29 -37.70 1.84 2.46
CA PRO A 29 -37.53 0.46 2.88
C PRO A 29 -36.13 0.21 3.46
N SER A 30 -36.04 -0.57 4.53
CA SER A 30 -34.75 -0.93 5.18
C SER A 30 -33.78 -1.70 4.26
N ALA A 31 -34.27 -2.26 3.15
CA ALA A 31 -33.45 -2.84 2.10
C ALA A 31 -32.59 -1.81 1.35
N MET A 32 -32.97 -0.53 1.37
CA MET A 32 -32.16 0.56 0.81
C MET A 32 -31.09 0.94 1.83
N THR A 33 -29.87 0.45 1.62
CA THR A 33 -28.74 0.64 2.54
C THR A 33 -28.11 2.03 2.51
N ASP A 34 -28.48 2.86 1.55
CA ASP A 34 -27.84 4.14 1.29
C ASP A 34 -28.63 5.33 1.83
N THR A 35 -27.90 6.42 2.07
CA THR A 35 -28.40 7.54 2.84
C THR A 35 -28.87 8.70 1.98
N ARG A 36 -29.79 9.48 2.53
CA ARG A 36 -30.39 10.63 1.85
C ARG A 36 -29.33 11.65 1.47
N ILE A 37 -29.51 12.25 0.30
CA ILE A 37 -28.71 13.39 -0.13
C ILE A 37 -29.14 14.60 0.70
N SER A 38 -28.20 15.18 1.43
CA SER A 38 -28.40 16.45 2.14
C SER A 38 -27.72 17.60 1.40
N ALA A 39 -28.36 18.76 1.41
CA ALA A 39 -27.77 20.00 0.93
C ALA A 39 -27.32 20.83 2.14
N HIS A 40 -26.16 21.47 2.03
CA HIS A 40 -25.68 22.43 3.00
C HIS A 40 -25.80 23.83 2.44
N ARG A 41 -26.19 24.79 3.29
CA ARG A 41 -26.18 26.20 2.92
C ARG A 41 -24.74 26.64 2.70
N SER A 42 -24.54 27.41 1.64
CA SER A 42 -23.23 27.93 1.23
C SER A 42 -23.38 29.41 0.96
N ASP A 43 -22.44 30.21 1.46
CA ASP A 43 -22.37 31.64 1.18
C ASP A 43 -21.66 31.94 -0.14
N ASP A 44 -20.99 30.94 -0.73
CA ASP A 44 -20.39 31.02 -2.06
C ASP A 44 -21.41 31.32 -3.16
N THR A 45 -20.98 32.08 -4.17
CA THR A 45 -21.76 32.35 -5.38
C THR A 45 -22.07 31.06 -6.15
N LEU A 46 -23.15 31.08 -6.93
CA LEU A 46 -23.53 29.94 -7.78
C LEU A 46 -22.39 29.59 -8.75
N ASP A 47 -21.77 30.59 -9.38
CA ASP A 47 -20.67 30.39 -10.34
C ASP A 47 -19.47 29.72 -9.67
N SER A 48 -19.05 30.18 -8.49
CA SER A 48 -17.96 29.57 -7.73
C SER A 48 -18.24 28.09 -7.42
N ARG A 49 -19.47 27.77 -7.03
CA ARG A 49 -19.89 26.40 -6.73
C ARG A 49 -19.88 25.51 -7.98
N ILE A 50 -20.31 26.04 -9.12
CA ILE A 50 -20.27 25.34 -10.41
C ILE A 50 -18.81 25.10 -10.83
N ASP A 51 -17.95 26.11 -10.72
CA ASP A 51 -16.54 26.01 -11.07
C ASP A 51 -15.81 24.94 -10.24
N VAL A 52 -16.09 24.87 -8.94
CA VAL A 52 -15.55 23.81 -8.06
C VAL A 52 -16.00 22.42 -8.51
N MET A 53 -17.25 22.25 -8.94
CA MET A 53 -17.75 20.96 -9.45
C MET A 53 -17.10 20.60 -10.79
N ILE A 54 -16.95 21.56 -11.69
CA ILE A 54 -16.30 21.37 -12.99
C ILE A 54 -14.84 20.98 -12.79
N ASP A 55 -14.11 21.68 -11.94
CA ASP A 55 -12.70 21.38 -11.63
C ASP A 55 -12.54 19.98 -11.02
N ARG A 56 -13.37 19.59 -10.03
CA ARG A 56 -13.35 18.24 -9.46
C ARG A 56 -13.60 17.16 -10.53
N ASN A 57 -14.55 17.40 -11.44
CA ASN A 57 -14.84 16.49 -12.54
C ASN A 57 -13.68 16.40 -13.54
N GLN A 58 -13.08 17.53 -13.91
CA GLN A 58 -11.93 17.57 -14.82
C GLN A 58 -10.71 16.85 -14.23
N ARG A 59 -10.43 17.00 -12.92
CA ARG A 59 -9.37 16.25 -12.24
C ARG A 59 -9.61 14.75 -12.27
N ALA A 60 -10.84 14.32 -12.01
CA ALA A 60 -11.21 12.91 -12.08
C ALA A 60 -10.99 12.31 -13.48
N ILE A 61 -11.43 13.02 -14.53
CA ILE A 61 -11.22 12.62 -15.93
C ILE A 61 -9.72 12.60 -16.26
N ALA A 62 -8.97 13.62 -15.83
CA ALA A 62 -7.56 13.74 -16.10
C ALA A 62 -6.78 12.55 -15.50
N ARG A 63 -7.08 12.19 -14.24
CA ARG A 63 -6.53 11.03 -13.53
C ARG A 63 -6.85 9.73 -14.25
N ASP A 64 -8.11 9.50 -14.61
CA ASP A 64 -8.53 8.22 -15.19
C ASP A 64 -7.92 7.98 -16.58
N ARG A 65 -7.75 9.04 -17.38
CA ARG A 65 -7.04 8.95 -18.67
C ARG A 65 -5.58 8.53 -18.52
N VAL A 66 -4.91 8.95 -17.44
CA VAL A 66 -3.47 8.69 -17.26
C VAL A 66 -3.16 7.53 -16.32
N PHE A 67 -4.15 7.02 -15.57
CA PHE A 67 -3.95 5.92 -14.63
C PHE A 67 -3.30 4.71 -15.28
N GLY A 68 -3.84 4.25 -16.42
CA GLY A 68 -3.28 3.14 -17.19
C GLY A 68 -1.85 3.43 -17.67
N PRO A 69 -1.62 4.51 -18.45
CA PRO A 69 -0.29 4.88 -18.91
C PRO A 69 0.77 5.04 -17.81
N ILE A 70 0.45 5.69 -16.69
CA ILE A 70 1.39 5.86 -15.57
C ILE A 70 1.67 4.51 -14.90
N THR A 71 0.66 3.67 -14.72
CA THR A 71 0.85 2.31 -14.16
C THR A 71 1.77 1.48 -15.05
N VAL A 72 1.57 1.53 -16.38
CA VAL A 72 2.45 0.84 -17.33
C VAL A 72 3.87 1.41 -17.27
N ALA A 73 4.03 2.73 -17.26
CA ALA A 73 5.34 3.37 -17.15
C ALA A 73 6.07 3.00 -15.85
N PHE A 74 5.34 2.93 -14.73
CA PHE A 74 5.86 2.47 -13.44
C PHE A 74 6.35 1.02 -13.51
N ILE A 75 5.55 0.11 -14.09
CA ILE A 75 5.93 -1.29 -14.27
C ILE A 75 7.13 -1.42 -15.21
N VAL A 76 7.17 -0.68 -16.33
CA VAL A 76 8.30 -0.67 -17.25
C VAL A 76 9.57 -0.19 -16.53
N ALA A 77 9.51 0.91 -15.77
CA ALA A 77 10.65 1.38 -14.98
C ALA A 77 11.14 0.33 -13.97
N LEU A 78 10.23 -0.36 -13.29
CA LEU A 78 10.54 -1.47 -12.39
C LEU A 78 11.25 -2.62 -13.12
N VAL A 79 10.67 -3.13 -14.22
CA VAL A 79 11.23 -4.25 -14.98
C VAL A 79 12.59 -3.87 -15.58
N SER A 80 12.72 -2.67 -16.14
CA SER A 80 14.00 -2.16 -16.63
C SER A 80 15.03 -2.07 -15.51
N GLY A 81 14.64 -1.59 -14.31
CA GLY A 81 15.51 -1.56 -13.14
C GLY A 81 16.00 -2.95 -12.71
N ILE A 82 15.09 -3.93 -12.67
CA ILE A 82 15.41 -5.34 -12.37
C ILE A 82 16.37 -5.92 -13.41
N VAL A 83 16.09 -5.74 -14.70
CA VAL A 83 16.96 -6.24 -15.78
C VAL A 83 18.34 -5.60 -15.71
N LEU A 84 18.41 -4.28 -15.49
CA LEU A 84 19.68 -3.57 -15.32
C LEU A 84 20.42 -4.03 -14.05
N ALA A 85 19.72 -4.32 -12.96
CA ALA A 85 20.32 -4.88 -11.74
C ALA A 85 20.94 -6.25 -12.02
N MET A 86 20.22 -7.13 -12.72
CA MET A 86 20.73 -8.44 -13.13
C MET A 86 21.97 -8.31 -14.02
N LEU A 87 21.94 -7.42 -15.02
CA LEU A 87 23.08 -7.16 -15.91
C LEU A 87 24.27 -6.53 -15.16
N SER A 88 24.01 -5.60 -14.26
CA SER A 88 25.02 -4.95 -13.43
C SER A 88 25.78 -5.96 -12.60
N LEU A 89 25.04 -6.82 -11.88
CA LEU A 89 25.62 -7.89 -11.07
C LEU A 89 26.29 -8.95 -11.95
N ALA A 90 25.74 -9.29 -13.12
CA ALA A 90 26.27 -10.37 -13.94
C ALA A 90 27.57 -10.02 -14.66
N ARG A 91 27.62 -8.87 -15.34
CA ARG A 91 28.67 -8.57 -16.34
C ARG A 91 29.01 -7.08 -16.50
N LEU A 92 28.17 -6.15 -16.05
CA LEU A 92 28.25 -4.74 -16.42
C LEU A 92 28.18 -3.80 -15.20
N PRO A 93 29.19 -3.79 -14.29
CA PRO A 93 29.15 -3.02 -13.05
C PRO A 93 28.98 -1.50 -13.25
N ARG A 94 29.36 -1.00 -14.43
CA ARG A 94 29.11 0.40 -14.88
C ARG A 94 27.63 0.82 -14.87
N LEU A 95 26.69 -0.14 -14.85
CA LEU A 95 25.26 0.12 -14.80
C LEU A 95 24.74 0.40 -13.38
N SER A 96 25.55 0.20 -12.34
CA SER A 96 25.14 0.36 -10.94
C SER A 96 24.53 1.73 -10.61
N ALA A 97 25.07 2.82 -11.19
CA ALA A 97 24.51 4.16 -11.01
C ALA A 97 23.07 4.28 -11.55
N TRP A 98 22.82 3.70 -12.74
CA TRP A 98 21.49 3.68 -13.35
C TRP A 98 20.51 2.82 -12.56
N VAL A 99 20.94 1.66 -12.08
CA VAL A 99 20.12 0.78 -11.23
C VAL A 99 19.72 1.51 -9.95
N ARG A 100 20.65 2.19 -9.26
CA ARG A 100 20.34 3.00 -8.07
C ARG A 100 19.36 4.13 -8.40
N ALA A 101 19.57 4.85 -9.50
CA ALA A 101 18.69 5.94 -9.90
C ALA A 101 17.26 5.45 -10.19
N ILE A 102 17.12 4.38 -10.97
CA ILE A 102 15.82 3.80 -11.33
C ILE A 102 15.12 3.23 -10.08
N ALA A 103 15.84 2.52 -9.22
CA ALA A 103 15.30 2.01 -7.96
C ALA A 103 14.72 3.15 -7.08
N LEU A 104 15.43 4.27 -6.96
CA LEU A 104 14.94 5.43 -6.21
C LEU A 104 13.73 6.08 -6.90
N VAL A 105 13.71 6.20 -8.23
CA VAL A 105 12.54 6.73 -8.96
C VAL A 105 11.32 5.83 -8.77
N VAL A 106 11.48 4.51 -8.83
CA VAL A 106 10.39 3.55 -8.56
C VAL A 106 9.86 3.71 -7.14
N LEU A 107 10.73 3.78 -6.13
CA LEU A 107 10.33 4.00 -4.73
C LEU A 107 9.72 5.39 -4.48
N ALA A 108 10.14 6.41 -5.23
CA ALA A 108 9.64 7.77 -5.13
C ALA A 108 8.31 7.99 -5.87
N THR A 109 7.95 7.10 -6.80
CA THR A 109 6.73 7.24 -7.60
C THR A 109 5.47 7.18 -6.75
N PRO A 110 5.26 6.21 -5.83
CA PRO A 110 4.08 6.20 -4.97
C PRO A 110 3.87 7.49 -4.18
N PRO A 111 4.82 7.99 -3.35
CA PRO A 111 4.60 9.24 -2.63
C PRO A 111 4.39 10.43 -3.56
N ALA A 112 5.08 10.49 -4.71
CA ALA A 112 4.84 11.55 -5.71
C ALA A 112 3.40 11.52 -6.24
N THR A 113 2.84 10.34 -6.50
CA THR A 113 1.45 10.24 -7.02
C THR A 113 0.41 10.79 -6.05
N PHE A 114 0.63 10.65 -4.74
CA PHE A 114 -0.26 11.23 -3.72
C PHE A 114 0.00 12.72 -3.52
N LEU A 115 1.27 13.13 -3.42
CA LEU A 115 1.64 14.54 -3.21
C LEU A 115 1.22 15.47 -4.35
N VAL A 116 1.13 14.95 -5.58
CA VAL A 116 0.60 15.71 -6.72
C VAL A 116 -0.86 16.15 -6.50
N GLY A 117 -1.61 15.48 -5.63
CA GLY A 117 -2.95 15.92 -5.20
C GLY A 117 -2.98 17.25 -4.45
N LEU A 118 -1.83 17.77 -3.98
CA LEU A 118 -1.71 19.07 -3.31
C LEU A 118 -1.67 20.26 -4.30
N VAL A 119 -1.41 20.00 -5.58
CA VAL A 119 -1.20 21.04 -6.59
C VAL A 119 -2.39 21.08 -7.53
N PRO A 120 -2.84 22.27 -7.99
CA PRO A 120 -3.84 22.38 -9.06
C PRO A 120 -3.28 21.80 -10.37
N ILE A 121 -4.04 20.94 -11.05
CA ILE A 121 -3.59 20.28 -12.27
C ILE A 121 -4.53 20.59 -13.41
N ALA A 122 -4.03 21.36 -14.38
CA ALA A 122 -4.81 21.86 -15.51
C ALA A 122 -5.10 20.81 -16.60
N SER A 123 -4.33 19.72 -16.67
CA SER A 123 -4.49 18.72 -17.73
C SER A 123 -3.87 17.36 -17.40
N SER A 124 -4.24 16.33 -18.16
CA SER A 124 -3.59 15.01 -18.11
C SER A 124 -2.09 15.07 -18.37
N GLY A 125 -1.63 15.94 -19.28
CA GLY A 125 -0.19 16.11 -19.54
C GLY A 125 0.54 16.74 -18.36
N ALA A 126 -0.08 17.74 -17.72
CA ALA A 126 0.44 18.35 -16.51
C ALA A 126 0.49 17.34 -15.35
N LEU A 127 -0.51 16.46 -15.21
CA LEU A 127 -0.52 15.38 -14.22
C LEU A 127 0.68 14.44 -14.41
N VAL A 128 0.91 13.96 -15.65
CA VAL A 128 2.04 13.07 -15.97
C VAL A 128 3.37 13.76 -15.67
N ALA A 129 3.53 15.00 -16.10
CA ALA A 129 4.75 15.77 -15.85
C ALA A 129 4.98 16.02 -14.35
N ALA A 130 3.92 16.32 -13.59
CA ALA A 130 4.01 16.54 -12.15
C ALA A 130 4.39 15.25 -11.40
N VAL A 131 3.81 14.11 -11.78
CA VAL A 131 4.16 12.81 -11.18
C VAL A 131 5.60 12.42 -11.51
N ALA A 132 6.00 12.52 -12.78
CA ALA A 132 7.36 12.18 -13.21
C ALA A 132 8.40 13.12 -12.58
N GLY A 133 8.17 14.43 -12.65
CA GLY A 133 9.05 15.44 -12.05
C GLY A 133 9.13 15.32 -10.53
N GLY A 134 7.99 15.08 -9.86
CA GLY A 134 7.93 14.84 -8.42
C GLY A 134 8.69 13.58 -8.00
N ALA A 135 8.54 12.48 -8.73
CA ALA A 135 9.27 11.24 -8.46
C ALA A 135 10.79 11.41 -8.64
N VAL A 136 11.22 12.09 -9.71
CA VAL A 136 12.65 12.40 -9.95
C VAL A 136 13.20 13.32 -8.87
N LEU A 137 12.46 14.37 -8.47
CA LEU A 137 12.87 15.29 -7.41
C LEU A 137 13.01 14.58 -6.07
N LEU A 138 12.00 13.79 -5.66
CA LEU A 138 12.06 13.01 -4.42
C LEU A 138 13.21 12.01 -4.43
N ALA A 139 13.43 11.31 -5.57
CA ALA A 139 14.56 10.40 -5.73
C ALA A 139 15.92 11.11 -5.61
N ALA A 140 16.06 12.29 -6.23
CA ALA A 140 17.27 13.09 -6.16
C ALA A 140 17.54 13.59 -4.73
N VAL A 141 16.52 14.09 -4.04
CA VAL A 141 16.60 14.52 -2.63
C VAL A 141 16.97 13.33 -1.73
N ALA A 142 16.33 12.18 -1.91
CA ALA A 142 16.65 10.96 -1.17
C ALA A 142 18.10 10.52 -1.44
N ALA A 143 18.60 10.62 -2.68
CA ALA A 143 19.97 10.28 -3.03
C ALA A 143 21.01 11.13 -2.26
N LEU A 144 20.69 12.36 -1.85
CA LEU A 144 21.58 13.19 -1.03
C LEU A 144 21.84 12.57 0.35
N THR A 145 20.90 11.80 0.89
CA THR A 145 21.05 11.11 2.18
C THR A 145 22.11 10.00 2.16
N ARG A 146 22.54 9.57 0.95
CA ARG A 146 23.64 8.60 0.77
C ARG A 146 24.95 9.10 1.37
N ARG A 147 25.14 10.42 1.47
CA ARG A 147 26.34 11.04 2.08
C ARG A 147 26.45 10.78 3.58
N VAL A 148 25.33 10.50 4.25
CA VAL A 148 25.26 10.21 5.69
C VAL A 148 25.38 8.72 5.94
N ASP A 149 24.58 7.92 5.23
CA ASP A 149 24.63 6.46 5.27
C ASP A 149 24.18 5.93 3.90
N PRO A 150 24.99 5.06 3.24
CA PRO A 150 24.69 4.52 1.93
C PRO A 150 23.31 3.87 1.80
N GLY A 151 22.78 3.30 2.88
CA GLY A 151 21.49 2.63 2.91
C GLY A 151 20.27 3.54 3.19
N LEU A 152 20.49 4.82 3.50
CA LEU A 152 19.39 5.75 3.79
C LEU A 152 18.47 6.12 2.62
N PRO A 153 18.94 6.28 1.36
CA PRO A 153 18.09 6.78 0.29
C PRO A 153 16.77 6.01 0.06
N PRO A 154 16.77 4.67 -0.11
CA PRO A 154 15.52 3.93 -0.29
C PRO A 154 14.67 3.92 0.99
N LEU A 155 15.29 3.88 2.18
CA LEU A 155 14.58 3.96 3.46
C LEU A 155 13.86 5.30 3.62
N ALA A 156 14.51 6.41 3.27
CA ALA A 156 13.94 7.75 3.36
C ALA A 156 12.66 7.87 2.50
N LEU A 157 12.66 7.29 1.29
CA LEU A 157 11.48 7.28 0.43
C LEU A 157 10.32 6.46 1.02
N LEU A 158 10.60 5.33 1.66
CA LEU A 158 9.58 4.53 2.34
C LEU A 158 9.03 5.22 3.59
N VAL A 159 9.87 5.93 4.34
CA VAL A 159 9.42 6.78 5.46
C VAL A 159 8.55 7.92 4.95
N VAL A 160 8.96 8.61 3.87
CA VAL A 160 8.15 9.66 3.23
C VAL A 160 6.80 9.09 2.76
N LEU A 161 6.80 7.93 2.09
CA LEU A 161 5.56 7.26 1.67
C LEU A 161 4.63 6.98 2.85
N TRP A 162 5.15 6.42 3.94
CA TRP A 162 4.36 6.17 5.13
C TRP A 162 3.81 7.48 5.72
N LEU A 163 4.65 8.52 5.85
CA LEU A 163 4.26 9.82 6.41
C LEU A 163 3.19 10.53 5.57
N VAL A 164 3.32 10.51 4.24
CA VAL A 164 2.33 11.09 3.32
C VAL A 164 0.98 10.41 3.51
N LEU A 165 0.94 9.08 3.54
CA LEU A 165 -0.30 8.33 3.69
C LEU A 165 -0.90 8.48 5.10
N ALA A 166 -0.06 8.47 6.14
CA ALA A 166 -0.49 8.64 7.52
C ALA A 166 -1.05 10.05 7.79
N ALA A 167 -0.35 11.09 7.32
CA ALA A 167 -0.80 12.47 7.47
C ALA A 167 -2.08 12.73 6.66
N ASP A 168 -2.15 12.19 5.44
CA ASP A 168 -3.34 12.31 4.60
C ASP A 168 -4.57 11.72 5.29
N ILE A 169 -4.52 10.45 5.72
CA ILE A 169 -5.69 9.81 6.31
C ILE A 169 -6.08 10.42 7.67
N ALA A 170 -5.11 10.87 8.46
CA ALA A 170 -5.35 11.56 9.71
C ALA A 170 -6.00 12.94 9.52
N THR A 171 -5.82 13.57 8.35
CA THR A 171 -6.39 14.89 8.01
C THR A 171 -7.62 14.81 7.09
N GLY A 172 -8.15 13.61 6.86
CA GLY A 172 -9.42 13.39 6.14
C GLY A 172 -9.29 12.67 4.79
N GLY A 173 -8.10 12.22 4.40
CA GLY A 173 -7.86 11.38 3.21
C GLY A 173 -8.05 12.12 1.89
N ASN A 174 -7.66 13.39 1.82
CA ASN A 174 -7.86 14.24 0.65
C ASN A 174 -6.99 13.80 -0.53
N LEU A 175 -5.79 13.29 -0.29
CA LEU A 175 -4.89 12.77 -1.32
C LEU A 175 -5.29 11.38 -1.79
N GLN A 176 -6.22 10.70 -1.12
CA GLN A 176 -6.70 9.41 -1.60
C GLN A 176 -7.63 9.51 -2.82
N ILE A 177 -8.29 10.65 -3.05
CA ILE A 177 -9.21 10.83 -4.19
C ILE A 177 -8.52 11.56 -5.34
N ASN A 178 -8.80 11.17 -6.57
CA ASN A 178 -8.25 11.79 -7.80
C ASN A 178 -6.73 11.76 -7.91
N THR A 179 -6.03 10.92 -7.15
CA THR A 179 -4.62 10.62 -7.34
C THR A 179 -4.45 9.30 -8.08
N VAL A 180 -3.28 9.10 -8.70
CA VAL A 180 -3.06 7.97 -9.60
C VAL A 180 -3.20 6.64 -8.86
N PHE A 181 -2.50 6.45 -7.73
CA PHE A 181 -2.63 5.23 -6.92
C PHE A 181 -3.71 5.32 -5.82
N GLY A 182 -4.39 6.45 -5.70
CA GLY A 182 -5.64 6.58 -4.95
C GLY A 182 -6.85 6.04 -5.72
N TYR A 183 -8.06 6.35 -5.24
CA TYR A 183 -9.32 5.95 -5.84
C TYR A 183 -9.90 6.99 -6.81
N SER A 184 -10.58 6.47 -7.83
CA SER A 184 -11.31 7.26 -8.82
C SER A 184 -12.78 7.43 -8.42
N PRO A 185 -13.30 8.67 -8.38
CA PRO A 185 -14.72 8.89 -8.16
C PRO A 185 -15.57 8.48 -9.37
N ILE A 186 -14.99 8.35 -10.57
CA ILE A 186 -15.71 7.87 -11.77
C ILE A 186 -15.94 6.37 -11.68
N VAL A 187 -14.92 5.61 -11.26
CA VAL A 187 -15.03 4.16 -11.03
C VAL A 187 -15.86 3.86 -9.77
N ALA A 188 -15.92 4.81 -8.84
CA ALA A 188 -16.72 4.75 -7.61
C ALA A 188 -16.42 3.54 -6.71
N GLY A 189 -15.16 3.04 -6.72
CA GLY A 189 -14.76 1.90 -5.91
C GLY A 189 -14.67 2.19 -4.41
N ARG A 190 -14.33 3.44 -4.03
CA ARG A 190 -14.29 3.94 -2.65
C ARG A 190 -14.29 5.48 -2.69
N PHE A 191 -14.87 6.13 -1.67
CA PHE A 191 -14.92 7.60 -1.56
C PHE A 191 -14.22 8.15 -0.30
N ALA A 192 -14.06 7.31 0.72
CA ALA A 192 -13.40 7.64 1.99
C ALA A 192 -12.65 6.42 2.54
N GLY A 193 -11.63 6.65 3.37
CA GLY A 193 -10.75 5.61 3.87
C GLY A 193 -9.50 5.41 3.03
N PHE A 194 -8.68 4.41 3.34
CA PHE A 194 -7.57 4.02 2.46
C PHE A 194 -8.11 3.26 1.25
N GLY A 195 -7.51 3.43 0.07
CA GLY A 195 -7.69 2.47 -1.00
C GLY A 195 -6.81 1.23 -0.80
N ASN A 196 -7.16 0.10 -1.42
CA ASN A 196 -6.37 -1.15 -1.30
C ASN A 196 -4.90 -0.97 -1.70
N GLN A 197 -4.62 -0.11 -2.68
CA GLN A 197 -3.26 0.24 -3.09
C GLN A 197 -2.52 1.03 -2.00
N ALA A 198 -3.15 2.05 -1.42
CA ALA A 198 -2.58 2.82 -0.31
C ALA A 198 -2.34 1.94 0.91
N PHE A 199 -3.28 1.07 1.28
CA PHE A 199 -3.10 0.05 2.32
C PHE A 199 -1.86 -0.82 2.07
N SER A 200 -1.70 -1.34 0.84
CA SER A 200 -0.56 -2.20 0.50
C SER A 200 0.78 -1.50 0.69
N MET A 201 0.85 -0.21 0.34
CA MET A 201 2.04 0.63 0.43
C MET A 201 2.37 1.01 1.86
N ILE A 202 1.40 1.53 2.64
CA ILE A 202 1.64 1.96 4.02
C ILE A 202 2.04 0.78 4.90
N SER A 203 1.37 -0.36 4.74
CA SER A 203 1.64 -1.57 5.52
C SER A 203 3.02 -2.16 5.20
N LEU A 204 3.40 -2.23 3.92
CA LEU A 204 4.73 -2.68 3.55
C LEU A 204 5.82 -1.73 4.04
N ALA A 205 5.62 -0.42 3.83
CA ALA A 205 6.55 0.61 4.30
C ALA A 205 6.73 0.51 5.82
N ALA A 206 5.64 0.30 6.57
CA ALA A 206 5.70 0.10 8.01
C ALA A 206 6.56 -1.11 8.39
N LEU A 207 6.34 -2.27 7.76
CA LEU A 207 7.13 -3.49 8.03
C LEU A 207 8.61 -3.30 7.71
N LEU A 208 8.93 -2.70 6.56
CA LEU A 208 10.32 -2.52 6.12
C LEU A 208 11.06 -1.49 6.97
N VAL A 209 10.42 -0.35 7.27
CA VAL A 209 10.98 0.66 8.18
C VAL A 209 11.19 0.05 9.57
N GLY A 210 10.21 -0.74 10.04
CA GLY A 210 10.32 -1.49 11.29
C GLY A 210 11.50 -2.45 11.31
N SER A 211 11.73 -3.23 10.25
CA SER A 211 12.85 -4.17 10.19
C SER A 211 14.20 -3.46 10.20
N VAL A 212 14.36 -2.38 9.42
CA VAL A 212 15.61 -1.60 9.40
C VAL A 212 15.85 -0.90 10.74
N PHE A 213 14.81 -0.41 11.41
CA PHE A 213 14.92 0.16 12.75
C PHE A 213 15.39 -0.88 13.77
N VAL A 214 14.82 -2.08 13.76
CA VAL A 214 15.27 -3.19 14.62
C VAL A 214 16.72 -3.52 14.35
N GLU A 215 17.09 -3.68 13.08
CA GLU A 215 18.45 -4.01 12.67
C GLU A 215 19.47 -3.02 13.20
N ARG A 216 19.25 -1.71 12.96
CA ARG A 216 20.14 -0.63 13.44
C ARG A 216 20.23 -0.57 14.97
N ARG A 217 19.16 -0.91 15.70
CA ARG A 217 19.15 -0.92 17.17
C ARG A 217 19.68 -2.22 17.79
N THR A 218 19.81 -3.27 17.00
CA THR A 218 20.21 -4.61 17.48
C THR A 218 21.67 -4.92 17.17
N ALA A 219 22.34 -4.11 16.33
CA ALA A 219 23.75 -4.28 15.93
C ALA A 219 24.65 -4.81 17.07
N GLY A 220 25.14 -6.05 16.91
CA GLY A 220 25.99 -6.76 17.88
C GLY A 220 25.27 -7.69 18.87
N ARG A 221 23.93 -7.78 18.85
CA ARG A 221 23.13 -8.68 19.68
C ARG A 221 22.37 -9.69 18.82
N ALA A 222 22.13 -10.89 19.34
CA ALA A 222 21.28 -11.88 18.67
C ALA A 222 19.80 -11.42 18.65
N ARG A 223 19.31 -10.92 19.78
CA ARG A 223 17.90 -10.55 19.96
C ARG A 223 17.68 -9.05 20.14
N ALA A 224 16.60 -8.53 19.55
CA ALA A 224 16.14 -7.16 19.77
C ALA A 224 15.77 -6.93 21.25
N SER A 225 16.16 -5.76 21.79
CA SER A 225 15.81 -5.38 23.16
C SER A 225 14.28 -5.24 23.32
N THR A 226 13.76 -5.43 24.53
CA THR A 226 12.33 -5.21 24.82
C THR A 226 11.90 -3.79 24.43
N ALA A 227 12.72 -2.77 24.69
CA ALA A 227 12.43 -1.39 24.30
C ALA A 227 12.32 -1.22 22.77
N THR A 228 13.20 -1.87 22.00
CA THR A 228 13.13 -1.89 20.53
C THR A 228 11.85 -2.55 20.04
N LEU A 229 11.50 -3.72 20.61
CA LEU A 229 10.27 -4.44 20.26
C LEU A 229 9.02 -3.63 20.59
N VAL A 230 8.99 -2.96 21.76
CA VAL A 230 7.89 -2.08 22.15
C VAL A 230 7.76 -0.90 21.19
N ALA A 231 8.86 -0.25 20.82
CA ALA A 231 8.84 0.87 19.87
C ALA A 231 8.27 0.44 18.51
N VAL A 232 8.66 -0.72 18.00
CA VAL A 232 8.16 -1.27 16.73
C VAL A 232 6.70 -1.73 16.86
N ALA A 233 6.30 -2.29 17.99
CA ALA A 233 4.91 -2.64 18.26
C ALA A 233 4.02 -1.40 18.27
N VAL A 234 4.47 -0.29 18.88
CA VAL A 234 3.76 1.00 18.84
C VAL A 234 3.67 1.54 17.40
N TRP A 235 4.74 1.43 16.63
CA TRP A 235 4.75 1.81 15.21
C TRP A 235 3.75 1.01 14.36
N PHE A 236 3.70 -0.31 14.55
CA PHE A 236 2.71 -1.16 13.87
C PHE A 236 1.29 -0.88 14.36
N LEU A 237 1.09 -0.67 15.67
CA LEU A 237 -0.20 -0.28 16.23
C LEU A 237 -0.70 1.03 15.63
N LEU A 238 0.17 2.03 15.48
CA LEU A 238 -0.17 3.29 14.82
C LEU A 238 -0.64 3.05 13.38
N THR A 239 0.05 2.20 12.62
CA THR A 239 -0.36 1.83 11.26
C THR A 239 -1.72 1.12 11.24
N ILE A 240 -1.97 0.20 12.19
CA ILE A 240 -3.26 -0.50 12.35
C ILE A 240 -4.39 0.49 12.67
N VAL A 241 -4.14 1.46 13.54
CA VAL A 241 -5.14 2.47 13.90
C VAL A 241 -5.47 3.36 12.70
N LEU A 242 -4.45 3.84 11.97
CA LEU A 242 -4.65 4.65 10.77
C LEU A 242 -5.45 3.89 9.69
N ASP A 243 -5.18 2.60 9.53
CA ASP A 243 -5.83 1.74 8.54
C ASP A 243 -7.27 1.34 8.94
N GLY A 244 -7.46 0.96 10.20
CA GLY A 244 -8.72 0.37 10.67
C GLY A 244 -9.73 1.34 11.24
N HIS A 245 -9.31 2.49 11.76
CA HIS A 245 -10.21 3.37 12.50
C HIS A 245 -11.36 3.85 11.59
N PRO A 246 -12.64 3.75 12.01
CA PRO A 246 -13.79 4.04 11.15
C PRO A 246 -13.81 5.46 10.57
N ALA A 247 -13.29 6.45 11.30
CA ALA A 247 -13.19 7.84 10.83
C ALA A 247 -11.95 8.11 9.95
N MET A 248 -11.02 7.16 9.86
CA MET A 248 -9.78 7.26 9.08
C MET A 248 -9.82 6.21 7.97
N GLY A 249 -8.89 5.23 7.97
CA GLY A 249 -8.69 4.28 6.87
C GLY A 249 -9.89 3.36 6.61
N SER A 250 -10.67 3.01 7.64
CA SER A 250 -11.89 2.19 7.51
C SER A 250 -11.70 0.89 6.69
N ASP A 251 -10.50 0.30 6.72
CA ASP A 251 -10.14 -0.89 5.94
C ASP A 251 -10.07 -2.14 6.82
N VAL A 252 -11.20 -2.85 6.92
CA VAL A 252 -11.26 -4.10 7.69
C VAL A 252 -10.39 -5.17 7.06
N GLY A 253 -10.36 -5.29 5.73
CA GLY A 253 -9.55 -6.28 5.02
C GLY A 253 -8.05 -6.02 5.22
N GLY A 254 -7.65 -4.75 5.24
CA GLY A 254 -6.30 -4.30 5.54
C GLY A 254 -5.84 -4.69 6.94
N VAL A 255 -6.61 -4.34 7.98
CA VAL A 255 -6.30 -4.68 9.39
C VAL A 255 -6.13 -6.19 9.58
N LEU A 256 -7.00 -6.98 8.97
CA LEU A 256 -6.98 -8.43 9.07
C LEU A 256 -5.78 -9.08 8.39
N ALA A 257 -5.21 -8.43 7.38
CA ALA A 257 -3.97 -8.86 6.76
C ALA A 257 -2.74 -8.37 7.53
N PHE A 258 -2.78 -7.13 8.05
CA PHE A 258 -1.63 -6.51 8.68
C PHE A 258 -1.36 -6.98 10.11
N VAL A 259 -2.39 -7.21 10.93
CA VAL A 259 -2.22 -7.68 12.31
C VAL A 259 -1.43 -9.00 12.39
N PRO A 260 -1.76 -10.06 11.61
CA PRO A 260 -0.97 -11.29 11.61
C PRO A 260 0.46 -11.05 11.11
N ALA A 261 0.65 -10.26 10.06
CA ALA A 261 1.97 -9.95 9.51
C ALA A 261 2.87 -9.20 10.49
N ALA A 262 2.34 -8.16 11.15
CA ALA A 262 3.02 -7.41 12.19
C ALA A 262 3.38 -8.29 13.39
N THR A 263 2.50 -9.23 13.76
CA THR A 263 2.76 -10.19 14.84
C THR A 263 3.89 -11.14 14.47
N VAL A 264 3.88 -11.69 13.24
CA VAL A 264 4.98 -12.52 12.73
C VAL A 264 6.30 -11.75 12.75
N ALA A 265 6.29 -10.48 12.34
CA ALA A 265 7.48 -9.62 12.37
C ALA A 265 8.02 -9.47 13.80
N LEU A 266 7.18 -9.08 14.77
CA LEU A 266 7.57 -8.92 16.18
C LEU A 266 8.13 -10.20 16.80
N LEU A 267 7.51 -11.35 16.49
CA LEU A 267 7.98 -12.65 16.97
C LEU A 267 9.36 -12.99 16.41
N MET A 268 9.58 -12.77 15.10
CA MET A 268 10.88 -13.04 14.48
C MET A 268 11.96 -12.06 14.94
N PHE A 269 11.63 -10.77 15.12
CA PHE A 269 12.54 -9.78 15.69
C PHE A 269 12.96 -10.14 17.13
N GLY A 270 12.07 -10.78 17.88
CA GLY A 270 12.34 -11.31 19.22
C GLY A 270 12.98 -12.70 19.24
N GLU A 271 13.34 -13.27 18.08
CA GLU A 271 13.86 -14.64 17.91
C GLU A 271 12.95 -15.73 18.52
N VAL A 272 11.64 -15.48 18.55
CA VAL A 272 10.66 -16.44 19.05
C VAL A 272 10.39 -17.48 17.97
N ARG A 273 10.51 -18.76 18.33
CA ARG A 273 10.22 -19.87 17.40
C ARG A 273 8.75 -19.86 17.00
N ILE A 274 8.48 -19.59 15.72
CA ILE A 274 7.13 -19.69 15.15
C ILE A 274 6.72 -21.17 15.13
N ARG A 275 5.86 -21.55 16.07
CA ARG A 275 5.20 -22.86 16.06
C ARG A 275 3.87 -22.75 15.31
N PRO A 276 3.42 -23.79 14.58
CA PRO A 276 2.11 -23.78 13.91
C PRO A 276 0.96 -23.41 14.86
N ARG A 277 1.07 -23.83 16.13
CA ARG A 277 0.11 -23.47 17.19
C ARG A 277 -0.01 -21.97 17.43
N LEU A 278 1.10 -21.22 17.37
CA LEU A 278 1.11 -19.78 17.56
C LEU A 278 0.48 -19.05 16.37
N VAL A 279 0.77 -19.52 15.15
CA VAL A 279 0.10 -19.03 13.94
C VAL A 279 -1.40 -19.29 14.00
N ALA A 280 -1.81 -20.49 14.42
CA ALA A 280 -3.21 -20.83 14.62
C ALA A 280 -3.87 -20.01 15.74
N LEU A 281 -3.13 -19.70 16.82
CA LEU A 281 -3.63 -18.84 17.91
C LEU A 281 -3.83 -17.39 17.44
N ILE A 282 -2.90 -16.85 16.66
CA ILE A 282 -3.00 -15.49 16.11
C ILE A 282 -4.15 -15.43 15.10
N GLY A 283 -4.19 -16.36 14.14
CA GLY A 283 -5.28 -16.45 13.17
C GLY A 283 -6.63 -16.65 13.84
N GLY A 284 -6.71 -17.57 14.80
CA GLY A 284 -7.90 -17.83 15.61
C GLY A 284 -8.31 -16.63 16.47
N GLY A 285 -7.36 -15.92 17.06
CA GLY A 285 -7.60 -14.71 17.84
C GLY A 285 -8.14 -13.56 16.98
N THR A 286 -7.55 -13.32 15.81
CA THR A 286 -8.05 -12.34 14.84
C THR A 286 -9.48 -12.67 14.39
N VAL A 287 -9.74 -13.94 14.04
CA VAL A 287 -11.09 -14.41 13.67
C VAL A 287 -12.05 -14.27 14.86
N ALA A 288 -11.65 -14.64 16.06
CA ALA A 288 -12.49 -14.53 17.25
C ALA A 288 -12.88 -13.07 17.55
N VAL A 289 -11.94 -12.13 17.44
CA VAL A 289 -12.20 -10.70 17.63
C VAL A 289 -13.19 -10.20 16.58
N LEU A 290 -12.99 -10.54 15.31
CA LEU A 290 -13.95 -10.21 14.26
C LEU A 290 -15.33 -10.81 14.50
N SER A 291 -15.39 -12.09 14.83
CA SER A 291 -16.64 -12.79 15.10
C SER A 291 -17.35 -12.17 16.29
N ALA A 292 -16.63 -11.72 17.32
CA ALA A 292 -17.20 -10.99 18.43
C ALA A 292 -17.79 -9.64 17.98
N PHE A 293 -17.04 -8.84 17.20
CA PHE A 293 -17.57 -7.57 16.66
C PHE A 293 -18.78 -7.79 15.73
N ALA A 294 -18.72 -8.80 14.86
CA ALA A 294 -19.82 -9.16 13.97
C ALA A 294 -21.04 -9.65 14.75
N ALA A 295 -20.85 -10.44 15.83
CA ALA A 295 -21.94 -10.91 16.69
C ALA A 295 -22.57 -9.77 17.50
N LEU A 296 -21.75 -8.87 18.06
CA LEU A 296 -22.22 -7.66 18.74
C LEU A 296 -23.01 -6.75 17.80
N ASP A 297 -22.61 -6.68 16.54
CA ASP A 297 -23.31 -5.89 15.53
C ASP A 297 -24.58 -6.59 15.02
N LEU A 298 -24.57 -7.92 14.87
CA LEU A 298 -25.75 -8.74 14.57
C LEU A 298 -26.82 -8.69 15.66
N ALA A 299 -26.40 -8.51 16.91
CA ALA A 299 -27.31 -8.38 18.05
C ALA A 299 -28.07 -7.04 18.05
N ARG A 300 -27.67 -6.07 17.21
CA ARG A 300 -28.45 -4.85 16.97
C ARG A 300 -29.67 -5.16 16.10
N ASP A 301 -30.71 -4.34 16.27
CA ASP A 301 -31.87 -4.37 15.40
C ASP A 301 -31.44 -4.24 13.94
N ALA A 302 -32.17 -4.90 13.03
CA ALA A 302 -31.75 -5.05 11.64
C ALA A 302 -31.48 -3.71 10.94
N GLU A 303 -32.16 -2.64 11.37
CA GLU A 303 -32.03 -1.27 10.87
C GLU A 303 -30.74 -0.57 11.36
N ASP A 304 -30.19 -0.96 12.50
CA ASP A 304 -29.02 -0.36 13.15
C ASP A 304 -27.70 -1.14 12.92
N ARG A 305 -27.76 -2.25 12.18
CA ARG A 305 -26.60 -3.09 11.87
C ARG A 305 -25.64 -2.35 10.95
N THR A 306 -24.35 -2.33 11.32
CA THR A 306 -23.32 -1.84 10.41
C THR A 306 -23.15 -2.78 9.21
N HIS A 307 -22.30 -2.38 8.25
CA HIS A 307 -21.95 -3.22 7.10
C HIS A 307 -21.43 -4.61 7.51
N LEU A 308 -20.77 -4.72 8.66
CA LEU A 308 -20.23 -5.97 9.18
C LEU A 308 -21.35 -6.93 9.62
N GLY A 309 -22.34 -6.45 10.39
CA GLY A 309 -23.50 -7.22 10.83
C GLY A 309 -24.42 -7.60 9.68
N ARG A 310 -24.61 -6.72 8.68
CA ARG A 310 -25.34 -7.04 7.44
C ARG A 310 -24.64 -8.11 6.60
N PHE A 311 -23.31 -8.03 6.49
CA PHE A 311 -22.51 -9.07 5.83
C PHE A 311 -22.63 -10.41 6.56
N ALA A 312 -22.51 -10.41 7.88
CA ALA A 312 -22.61 -11.62 8.68
C ALA A 312 -24.01 -12.25 8.57
N ALA A 313 -25.08 -11.43 8.56
CA ALA A 313 -26.45 -11.91 8.30
C ALA A 313 -26.56 -12.60 6.94
N LYS A 314 -26.08 -11.98 5.84
CA LYS A 314 -26.07 -12.60 4.51
C LYS A 314 -25.31 -13.93 4.45
N VAL A 315 -24.24 -14.07 5.24
CA VAL A 315 -23.50 -15.34 5.33
C VAL A 315 -24.34 -16.41 6.03
N PHE A 316 -25.08 -16.07 7.09
CA PHE A 316 -26.00 -16.98 7.78
C PHE A 316 -27.25 -17.34 6.94
N ASP A 317 -27.74 -16.40 6.12
CA ASP A 317 -28.91 -16.59 5.26
C ASP A 317 -28.63 -17.46 4.01
N GLY A 318 -27.39 -17.93 3.83
CA GLY A 318 -27.00 -18.84 2.74
C GLY A 318 -26.42 -18.16 1.49
N ASP A 319 -26.35 -16.84 1.44
CA ASP A 319 -25.79 -16.08 0.31
C ASP A 319 -24.24 -16.07 0.29
N ALA A 320 -23.59 -16.73 1.25
CA ALA A 320 -22.14 -16.84 1.35
C ALA A 320 -21.50 -17.36 0.06
N GLY A 321 -22.13 -18.33 -0.61
CA GLY A 321 -21.63 -18.91 -1.85
C GLY A 321 -21.53 -17.90 -2.99
N GLU A 322 -22.55 -17.06 -3.16
CA GLU A 322 -22.58 -16.03 -4.21
C GLU A 322 -21.55 -14.92 -3.93
N ILE A 323 -21.38 -14.53 -2.66
CA ILE A 323 -20.34 -13.58 -2.23
C ILE A 323 -18.95 -14.13 -2.53
N ILE A 324 -18.67 -15.38 -2.16
CA ILE A 324 -17.38 -16.05 -2.42
C ILE A 324 -17.14 -16.15 -3.93
N GLN A 325 -18.15 -16.56 -4.71
CA GLN A 325 -18.02 -16.66 -6.17
C GLN A 325 -17.73 -15.30 -6.81
N ARG A 326 -18.42 -14.23 -6.40
CA ARG A 326 -18.14 -12.86 -6.87
C ARG A 326 -16.71 -12.43 -6.53
N LYS A 327 -16.24 -12.75 -5.33
CA LYS A 327 -14.88 -12.40 -4.87
C LYS A 327 -13.79 -13.17 -5.63
N ILE A 328 -14.00 -14.46 -5.87
CA ILE A 328 -13.12 -15.29 -6.71
C ILE A 328 -13.09 -14.73 -8.14
N ALA A 329 -14.25 -14.42 -8.73
CA ALA A 329 -14.34 -13.86 -10.07
C ALA A 329 -13.63 -12.50 -10.17
N ALA A 330 -13.73 -11.65 -9.15
CA ALA A 330 -12.98 -10.39 -9.08
C ALA A 330 -11.46 -10.63 -9.05
N ASN A 331 -10.99 -11.56 -8.22
CA ASN A 331 -9.57 -11.93 -8.16
C ASN A 331 -9.04 -12.51 -9.47
N LEU A 332 -9.83 -13.35 -10.16
CA LEU A 332 -9.47 -13.90 -11.46
C LEU A 332 -9.41 -12.83 -12.55
N ARG A 333 -10.31 -11.84 -12.54
CA ARG A 333 -10.25 -10.70 -13.47
C ARG A 333 -8.98 -9.87 -13.28
N VAL A 334 -8.45 -9.75 -12.05
CA VAL A 334 -7.20 -9.03 -11.81
C VAL A 334 -5.99 -9.74 -12.44
N LEU A 335 -6.05 -11.05 -12.69
CA LEU A 335 -4.97 -11.79 -13.35
C LEU A 335 -4.74 -11.35 -14.80
N THR A 336 -5.73 -10.74 -15.46
CA THR A 336 -5.54 -10.18 -16.81
C THR A 336 -4.96 -8.76 -16.77
N SER A 337 -4.74 -8.19 -15.58
CA SER A 337 -4.14 -6.87 -15.39
C SER A 337 -2.63 -6.88 -15.62
N VAL A 338 -2.08 -5.73 -15.99
CA VAL A 338 -0.64 -5.49 -16.07
C VAL A 338 0.07 -5.79 -14.74
N TRP A 339 -0.62 -5.62 -13.61
CA TRP A 339 -0.11 -5.96 -12.28
C TRP A 339 0.25 -7.44 -12.10
N ALA A 340 -0.44 -8.34 -12.80
CA ALA A 340 -0.20 -9.78 -12.67
C ALA A 340 1.22 -10.17 -13.13
N TRP A 341 1.80 -9.43 -14.07
CA TRP A 341 3.15 -9.65 -14.59
C TRP A 341 4.27 -9.24 -13.62
N VAL A 342 3.98 -8.37 -12.65
CA VAL A 342 4.99 -7.93 -11.66
C VAL A 342 5.46 -9.10 -10.80
N ILE A 343 4.55 -10.01 -10.42
CA ILE A 343 4.86 -11.15 -9.57
C ILE A 343 5.86 -12.11 -10.21
N PRO A 344 5.62 -12.68 -11.41
CA PRO A 344 6.59 -13.60 -12.02
C PRO A 344 7.92 -12.90 -12.30
N VAL A 345 7.92 -11.63 -12.71
CA VAL A 345 9.17 -10.88 -12.93
C VAL A 345 9.97 -10.72 -11.62
N ALA A 346 9.31 -10.32 -10.54
CA ALA A 346 9.95 -10.20 -9.23
C ALA A 346 10.43 -11.57 -8.72
N LEU A 347 9.66 -12.63 -8.92
CA LEU A 347 10.04 -13.99 -8.53
C LEU A 347 11.30 -14.45 -9.29
N VAL A 348 11.35 -14.27 -10.61
CA VAL A 348 12.54 -14.56 -11.42
C VAL A 348 13.74 -13.78 -10.91
N TYR A 349 13.56 -12.51 -10.54
CA TYR A 349 14.63 -11.69 -9.97
C TYR A 349 15.15 -12.24 -8.64
N PHE A 350 14.28 -12.58 -7.68
CA PHE A 350 14.70 -13.17 -6.41
C PHE A 350 15.31 -14.56 -6.56
N VAL A 351 14.81 -15.38 -7.48
CA VAL A 351 15.40 -16.67 -7.85
C VAL A 351 16.82 -16.47 -8.41
N TYR A 352 17.00 -15.50 -9.30
CA TYR A 352 18.32 -15.13 -9.82
C TYR A 352 19.28 -14.72 -8.68
N LEU A 353 18.86 -13.84 -7.77
CA LEU A 353 19.68 -13.42 -6.63
C LEU A 353 20.03 -14.58 -5.68
N THR A 354 19.17 -15.60 -5.60
CA THR A 354 19.37 -16.79 -4.77
C THR A 354 20.38 -17.75 -5.39
N TRP A 355 20.28 -18.02 -6.69
CA TRP A 355 21.08 -19.04 -7.38
C TRP A 355 22.35 -18.51 -8.04
N ARG A 356 22.54 -17.19 -8.12
CA ARG A 356 23.79 -16.61 -8.62
C ARG A 356 24.99 -17.18 -7.82
N PRO A 357 26.12 -17.51 -8.47
CA PRO A 357 27.29 -18.13 -7.79
C PRO A 357 27.79 -17.37 -6.56
N ASN A 358 27.67 -16.03 -6.56
CA ASN A 358 28.07 -15.18 -5.43
C ASN A 358 27.14 -15.28 -4.20
N ARG A 359 26.03 -16.03 -4.31
CA ARG A 359 24.97 -16.17 -3.30
C ARG A 359 24.50 -14.82 -2.75
N THR A 360 24.24 -13.87 -3.65
CA THR A 360 23.94 -12.47 -3.32
C THR A 360 22.83 -12.34 -2.29
N LEU A 361 21.74 -13.09 -2.42
CA LEU A 361 20.66 -13.04 -1.43
C LEU A 361 21.08 -13.58 -0.06
N GLN A 362 21.93 -14.59 -0.01
CA GLN A 362 22.46 -15.11 1.25
C GLN A 362 23.36 -14.07 1.94
N ARG A 363 24.23 -13.39 1.18
CA ARG A 363 25.05 -12.28 1.70
C ARG A 363 24.20 -11.13 2.19
N PHE A 364 23.18 -10.74 1.41
CA PHE A 364 22.22 -9.72 1.79
C PHE A 364 21.53 -10.08 3.12
N HIS A 365 21.13 -11.34 3.32
CA HIS A 365 20.57 -11.78 4.60
C HIS A 365 21.59 -11.80 5.75
N CYS A 366 22.88 -12.00 5.48
CA CYS A 366 23.91 -11.91 6.51
C CYS A 366 24.17 -10.46 6.93
N GLU A 367 24.21 -9.52 5.98
CA GLU A 367 24.36 -8.08 6.27
C GLU A 367 23.09 -7.45 6.86
N HIS A 368 21.92 -7.96 6.45
CA HIS A 368 20.62 -7.53 6.92
C HIS A 368 19.83 -8.69 7.55
N PRO A 369 20.18 -9.12 8.79
CA PRO A 369 19.56 -10.28 9.44
C PRO A 369 18.04 -10.14 9.58
N GLN A 370 17.54 -8.91 9.78
CA GLN A 370 16.11 -8.66 9.95
C GLN A 370 15.34 -8.65 8.63
N PHE A 371 16.03 -8.64 7.48
CA PHE A 371 15.38 -8.72 6.17
C PHE A 371 14.67 -10.06 5.97
N ARG A 372 15.17 -11.15 6.56
CA ARG A 372 14.48 -12.44 6.54
C ARG A 372 13.15 -12.39 7.30
N ALA A 373 13.15 -11.76 8.49
CA ALA A 373 11.94 -11.56 9.28
C ALA A 373 10.93 -10.67 8.55
N PHE A 374 11.41 -9.59 7.92
CA PHE A 374 10.63 -8.77 7.01
C PHE A 374 10.02 -9.60 5.87
N GLY A 375 10.82 -10.39 5.15
CA GLY A 375 10.35 -11.16 3.98
C GLY A 375 9.23 -12.14 4.33
N VAL A 376 9.33 -12.87 5.44
CA VAL A 376 8.26 -13.78 5.91
C VAL A 376 6.99 -13.00 6.29
N SER A 377 7.16 -11.86 6.96
CA SER A 377 6.04 -11.02 7.38
C SER A 377 5.36 -10.34 6.18
N ALA A 378 6.13 -9.85 5.21
CA ALA A 378 5.65 -9.27 3.97
C ALA A 378 4.95 -10.30 3.07
N LEU A 379 5.44 -11.55 3.03
CA LEU A 379 4.75 -12.65 2.36
C LEU A 379 3.41 -12.96 3.04
N THR A 380 3.40 -13.02 4.38
CA THR A 380 2.18 -13.21 5.17
C THR A 380 1.17 -12.11 4.86
N LEU A 381 1.63 -10.85 4.88
CA LEU A 381 0.83 -9.68 4.51
C LEU A 381 0.28 -9.81 3.09
N GLY A 382 1.12 -10.10 2.09
CA GLY A 382 0.73 -10.17 0.69
C GLY A 382 -0.31 -11.26 0.40
N VAL A 383 -0.15 -12.45 1.00
CA VAL A 383 -1.10 -13.57 0.86
C VAL A 383 -2.44 -13.24 1.50
N LEU A 384 -2.43 -12.74 2.74
CA LEU A 384 -3.66 -12.36 3.44
C LEU A 384 -4.35 -11.18 2.75
N ALA A 385 -3.59 -10.17 2.34
CA ALA A 385 -4.10 -9.00 1.63
C ALA A 385 -4.79 -9.39 0.31
N MET A 386 -4.20 -10.31 -0.45
CA MET A 386 -4.78 -10.84 -1.69
C MET A 386 -6.10 -11.58 -1.46
N GLY A 387 -6.22 -12.35 -0.37
CA GLY A 387 -7.44 -13.11 -0.07
C GLY A 387 -8.56 -12.26 0.55
N LEU A 388 -8.19 -11.28 1.38
CA LEU A 388 -9.13 -10.49 2.17
C LEU A 388 -9.66 -9.26 1.43
N ASN A 389 -8.92 -8.74 0.44
CA ASN A 389 -9.29 -7.54 -0.32
C ASN A 389 -9.75 -7.85 -1.75
N ASP A 390 -10.56 -6.95 -2.32
CA ASP A 390 -11.18 -7.15 -3.65
C ASP A 390 -10.23 -6.87 -4.83
N SER A 391 -9.06 -6.28 -4.58
CA SER A 391 -8.06 -6.02 -5.63
C SER A 391 -7.06 -7.15 -5.83
N GLY A 392 -7.21 -8.26 -5.09
CA GLY A 392 -6.50 -9.51 -5.34
C GLY A 392 -5.00 -9.38 -5.51
N VAL A 393 -4.51 -9.88 -6.64
CA VAL A 393 -3.08 -10.01 -6.97
C VAL A 393 -2.37 -8.66 -7.09
N SER A 394 -3.09 -7.56 -7.28
CA SER A 394 -2.49 -6.23 -7.40
C SER A 394 -1.83 -5.73 -6.10
N LEU A 395 -2.29 -6.17 -4.92
CA LEU A 395 -1.69 -5.79 -3.63
C LEU A 395 -0.29 -6.42 -3.46
N PRO A 396 -0.12 -7.75 -3.53
CA PRO A 396 1.22 -8.34 -3.45
C PRO A 396 2.12 -7.92 -4.61
N ALA A 397 1.57 -7.63 -5.79
CA ALA A 397 2.32 -7.07 -6.92
C ALA A 397 2.93 -5.69 -6.59
N MET A 398 2.13 -4.77 -6.06
CA MET A 398 2.62 -3.46 -5.60
C MET A 398 3.68 -3.63 -4.50
N MET A 399 3.45 -4.52 -3.55
CA MET A 399 4.42 -4.78 -2.48
C MET A 399 5.75 -5.28 -3.05
N LEU A 400 5.71 -6.28 -3.93
CA LEU A 400 6.90 -6.83 -4.58
C LEU A 400 7.64 -5.80 -5.43
N ALA A 401 6.93 -4.88 -6.09
CA ALA A 401 7.56 -3.79 -6.83
C ALA A 401 8.46 -2.93 -5.92
N LEU A 402 7.95 -2.54 -4.76
CA LEU A 402 8.70 -1.73 -3.80
C LEU A 402 9.85 -2.52 -3.17
N VAL A 403 9.63 -3.79 -2.79
CA VAL A 403 10.71 -4.63 -2.25
C VAL A 403 11.80 -4.88 -3.30
N ALA A 404 11.44 -5.16 -4.55
CA ALA A 404 12.41 -5.40 -5.61
C ALA A 404 13.25 -4.15 -5.90
N ALA A 405 12.65 -2.96 -5.90
CA ALA A 405 13.38 -1.71 -6.04
C ALA A 405 14.32 -1.44 -4.84
N PHE A 406 13.83 -1.65 -3.61
CA PHE A 406 14.63 -1.55 -2.39
C PHE A 406 15.85 -2.48 -2.43
N VAL A 407 15.63 -3.77 -2.75
CA VAL A 407 16.69 -4.77 -2.84
C VAL A 407 17.66 -4.45 -3.97
N SER A 408 17.18 -4.05 -5.15
CA SER A 408 18.01 -3.66 -6.30
C SER A 408 18.99 -2.54 -5.96
N TYR A 409 18.60 -1.60 -5.09
CA TYR A 409 19.48 -0.54 -4.63
C TYR A 409 20.61 -1.09 -3.74
N HIS A 410 20.27 -1.91 -2.74
CA HIS A 410 21.22 -2.37 -1.72
C HIS A 410 22.16 -3.49 -2.18
N VAL A 411 21.71 -4.39 -3.06
CA VAL A 411 22.56 -5.51 -3.51
C VAL A 411 23.82 -5.06 -4.26
N LEU A 412 23.84 -3.81 -4.74
CA LEU A 412 25.00 -3.21 -5.39
C LEU A 412 26.09 -2.75 -4.41
N ASP A 413 25.77 -2.57 -3.13
CA ASP A 413 26.76 -2.25 -2.10
C ASP A 413 27.43 -3.54 -1.55
N LEU A 414 26.91 -4.73 -1.88
CA LEU A 414 27.46 -6.04 -1.50
C LEU A 414 28.59 -6.54 -2.40
N GLU A 415 28.77 -5.94 -3.59
CA GLU A 415 29.81 -6.37 -4.52
C GLU A 415 31.09 -5.58 -4.25
N PRO A 416 32.24 -6.26 -4.06
CA PRO A 416 33.53 -5.58 -3.95
C PRO A 416 33.74 -4.71 -5.20
N SER A 417 34.02 -3.43 -5.00
CA SER A 417 34.54 -2.60 -6.08
C SER A 417 35.88 -3.18 -6.51
N GLU A 418 35.93 -3.88 -7.64
CA GLU A 418 37.18 -4.36 -8.27
C GLU A 418 38.18 -3.23 -8.60
N ALA A 419 37.87 -1.97 -8.30
CA ALA A 419 38.72 -0.81 -8.54
C ALA A 419 39.54 -0.41 -7.29
N THR A 420 40.36 -1.30 -6.74
CA THR A 420 41.59 -0.92 -5.99
C THR A 420 42.45 -2.16 -5.71
N GLU A 421 43.04 -2.77 -6.74
CA GLU A 421 44.35 -3.40 -6.54
C GLU A 421 45.41 -2.29 -6.67
N PRO A 422 46.11 -1.90 -5.60
CA PRO A 422 47.36 -1.19 -5.78
C PRO A 422 48.30 -2.16 -6.47
N SER A 423 48.68 -1.84 -7.71
CA SER A 423 49.76 -2.50 -8.42
C SER A 423 50.92 -2.69 -7.46
N GLU A 424 51.25 -3.94 -7.14
CA GLU A 424 52.47 -4.28 -6.44
C GLU A 424 53.62 -3.57 -7.15
N VAL A 425 54.28 -2.69 -6.39
CA VAL A 425 55.53 -2.06 -6.78
C VAL A 425 56.58 -3.17 -6.84
N THR A 426 56.79 -3.72 -8.02
CA THR A 426 58.05 -4.37 -8.36
C THR A 426 59.05 -3.29 -8.77
N ALA A 427 59.93 -2.92 -7.85
CA ALA A 427 61.36 -2.66 -8.05
C ALA A 427 62.01 -2.23 -6.72
#